data_AF-A0AAW3MXU5-F1
#
_entry.id   AF-A0AAW3MXU5-F1
#
_cell.length_a   1.000
_cell.length_b   1.000
_cell.length_c   1.000
_cell.angle_alpha   90.00
_cell.angle_beta   90.00
_cell.angle_gamma   90.00
#
_symmetry.space_group_name_H-M   'P 1'
#
loop_
_entity.id
_entity.type
_entity.pdbx_description
1 polymer ?
#
loop_
_entity_poly.entity_id
_entity_poly.type
_entity_poly.pdbx_seq_one_letter_code
_entity_poly.pdbx_strand_id
1 'polypeptide(L)'
;MHSKQIVWFGRTVTLACDGKCNKAWGQQNRPMVRFDPLDPDDVAYKADGELGEAPADPGTYEGGDAKPANPAGMNRWCSRECERSSIFEFGQEVKLRDFSQRSYNQPWKHAEAASQQ
;
A
#
# COMPACT_ATOMS: atom_id res chain seq x y z
N MET A 1 -3.19 -13.05 -1.88
CA MET A 1 -3.57 -12.28 -0.67
C MET A 1 -3.05 -13.03 0.55
N HIS A 2 -2.45 -12.31 1.50
CA HIS A 2 -2.00 -12.84 2.79
C HIS A 2 -2.61 -12.00 3.91
N SER A 3 -2.94 -12.63 5.03
CA SER A 3 -3.50 -11.94 6.19
C SER A 3 -3.01 -12.51 7.52
N LYS A 4 -3.08 -11.67 8.55
CA LYS A 4 -2.69 -11.99 9.93
C LYS A 4 -3.58 -11.25 10.90
N GLN A 5 -4.04 -11.94 11.94
CA GLN A 5 -4.72 -11.29 13.06
C GLN A 5 -3.69 -10.60 13.95
N ILE A 6 -3.91 -9.31 14.24
CA ILE A 6 -3.03 -8.50 15.08
C ILE A 6 -3.86 -7.74 16.11
N VAL A 7 -3.20 -7.28 17.17
CA VAL A 7 -3.76 -6.29 18.09
C VAL A 7 -3.38 -4.90 17.60
N TRP A 8 -4.38 -4.07 17.30
CA TRP A 8 -4.21 -2.70 16.82
C TRP A 8 -5.06 -1.75 17.66
N PHE A 9 -4.40 -0.80 18.33
CA PHE A 9 -5.04 0.09 19.31
C PHE A 9 -5.96 -0.65 20.31
N GLY A 10 -5.51 -1.81 20.80
CA GLY A 10 -6.23 -2.63 21.79
C GLY A 10 -7.37 -3.49 21.23
N ARG A 11 -7.57 -3.53 19.90
CA ARG A 11 -8.60 -4.32 19.23
C ARG A 11 -7.99 -5.38 18.33
N THR A 12 -8.62 -6.54 18.22
CA THR A 12 -8.24 -7.55 17.23
C THR A 12 -8.70 -7.13 15.85
N VAL A 13 -7.77 -7.03 14.91
CA VAL A 13 -8.03 -6.63 13.52
C VAL A 13 -7.29 -7.55 12.55
N THR A 14 -7.73 -7.55 11.29
CA THR A 14 -7.09 -8.28 10.20
C THR A 14 -6.13 -7.34 9.46
N LEU A 15 -4.83 -7.60 9.54
CA LEU A 15 -3.86 -7.00 8.62
C LEU A 15 -3.80 -7.86 7.37
N ALA A 16 -3.99 -7.28 6.19
CA ALA A 16 -3.92 -8.00 4.93
C ALA A 16 -3.08 -7.28 3.88
N CYS A 17 -2.45 -8.03 2.98
CA CYS A 17 -1.69 -7.52 1.84
C CYS A 17 -1.83 -8.42 0.61
N ASP A 18 -1.42 -7.93 -0.55
CA ASP A 18 -1.46 -8.69 -1.80
C ASP A 18 -0.31 -9.69 -1.97
N GLY A 19 0.75 -9.57 -1.15
CA GLY A 19 1.90 -10.46 -1.11
C GLY A 19 3.09 -10.03 -1.98
N LYS A 20 2.99 -8.91 -2.71
CA LYS A 20 4.04 -8.44 -3.61
C LYS A 20 5.09 -7.58 -2.87
N CYS A 21 5.81 -8.18 -1.93
CA CYS A 21 6.83 -7.49 -1.11
C CYS A 21 7.93 -6.83 -1.97
N ASN A 22 8.33 -7.45 -3.09
CA ASN A 22 9.29 -6.86 -4.04
C ASN A 22 8.76 -5.60 -4.75
N LYS A 23 7.47 -5.27 -4.61
CA LYS A 23 6.83 -4.08 -5.15
C LYS A 23 6.26 -3.17 -4.05
N ALA A 24 6.60 -3.41 -2.77
CA ALA A 24 6.23 -2.56 -1.64
C ALA A 24 7.34 -1.52 -1.41
N TRP A 25 7.06 -0.27 -1.75
CA TRP A 25 8.03 0.82 -1.63
C TRP A 25 7.96 1.53 -0.27
N GLY A 26 6.79 1.46 0.40
CA GLY A 26 6.43 2.29 1.54
C GLY A 26 5.54 3.46 1.10
N GLN A 27 4.60 3.88 1.95
CA GLN A 27 3.60 4.91 1.67
C GLN A 27 4.21 6.23 1.20
N GLN A 28 5.33 6.64 1.80
CA GLN A 28 6.02 7.88 1.47
C GLN A 28 7.01 7.73 0.30
N ASN A 29 7.40 6.50 -0.04
CA ASN A 29 8.49 6.22 -0.96
C ASN A 29 8.02 5.65 -2.31
N ARG A 30 6.75 5.21 -2.42
CA ARG A 30 6.22 4.73 -3.69
C ARG A 30 6.22 5.85 -4.72
N PRO A 31 6.89 5.68 -5.88
CA PRO A 31 6.96 6.74 -6.86
C PRO A 31 5.57 7.14 -7.37
N MET A 32 5.32 8.44 -7.38
CA MET A 32 4.07 9.06 -7.84
C MET A 32 4.29 9.83 -9.14
N VAL A 33 3.19 10.10 -9.83
CA VAL A 33 3.12 11.06 -10.94
C VAL A 33 2.16 12.17 -10.54
N ARG A 34 2.52 13.41 -10.87
CA ARG A 34 1.59 14.54 -10.84
C ARG A 34 0.70 14.46 -12.07
N PHE A 35 -0.61 14.58 -11.88
CA PHE A 35 -1.59 14.47 -12.95
C PHE A 35 -2.04 15.84 -13.45
N ASP A 36 -2.16 16.83 -12.57
CA ASP A 36 -2.53 18.19 -12.93
C ASP A 36 -1.35 19.16 -12.71
N PRO A 37 -0.89 19.88 -13.76
CA PRO A 37 0.11 20.95 -13.60
C PRO A 37 -0.37 22.13 -12.74
N LEU A 38 -1.69 22.35 -12.65
CA LEU A 38 -2.32 23.45 -11.91
C LEU A 38 -2.73 23.05 -10.49
N ASP A 39 -2.83 21.75 -10.18
CA ASP A 39 -3.04 21.24 -8.83
C ASP A 39 -1.86 20.35 -8.39
N PRO A 40 -0.90 20.88 -7.62
CA PRO A 40 0.28 20.13 -7.20
C PRO A 40 -0.04 18.97 -6.27
N ASP A 41 -1.23 18.94 -5.67
CA ASP A 41 -1.70 17.88 -4.78
C ASP A 41 -2.46 16.78 -5.55
N ASP A 42 -2.67 16.92 -6.86
CA ASP A 42 -3.25 15.86 -7.70
C ASP A 42 -2.17 14.87 -8.15
N VAL A 43 -2.09 13.75 -7.43
CA VAL A 43 -1.06 12.73 -7.62
C VAL A 43 -1.65 11.34 -7.71
N ALA A 44 -0.98 10.48 -8.49
CA ALA A 44 -1.29 9.07 -8.54
C ALA A 44 -0.03 8.23 -8.24
N TYR A 45 -0.21 7.20 -7.43
CA TYR A 45 0.80 6.14 -7.34
C TYR A 45 0.91 5.44 -8.69
N LYS A 46 2.15 5.28 -9.16
CA LYS A 46 2.43 4.52 -10.38
C LYS A 46 1.97 3.06 -10.25
N ALA A 47 1.52 2.51 -11.36
CA ALA A 47 1.17 1.10 -11.45
C ALA A 47 2.42 0.21 -11.31
N ASP A 48 2.24 -1.03 -10.89
CA ASP A 48 3.33 -2.00 -10.71
C ASP A 48 4.15 -2.23 -11.99
N GLY A 49 3.50 -2.14 -13.15
CA GLY A 49 4.11 -2.29 -14.47
C GLY A 49 4.97 -1.09 -14.89
N GLU A 50 4.79 0.07 -14.27
CA GLU A 50 5.58 1.28 -14.53
C GLU A 50 6.80 1.39 -13.60
N LEU A 51 6.90 0.51 -12.62
CA LEU A 51 7.93 0.52 -11.58
C LEU A 51 8.90 -0.64 -11.77
N GLY A 52 10.16 -0.41 -11.40
CA GLY A 52 11.12 -1.49 -11.16
C GLY A 52 10.77 -2.28 -9.90
N GLU A 53 11.77 -2.92 -9.31
CA GLU A 53 11.63 -3.52 -7.99
C GLU A 53 11.84 -2.47 -6.90
N ALA A 54 11.04 -2.57 -5.84
CA ALA A 54 11.24 -1.76 -4.66
C ALA A 54 12.53 -2.21 -3.95
N PRO A 55 13.27 -1.27 -3.33
CA PRO A 55 14.48 -1.61 -2.58
C PRO A 55 14.17 -2.64 -1.49
N ALA A 56 15.13 -3.53 -1.22
CA ALA A 56 15.02 -4.53 -0.16
C ALA A 56 14.89 -3.85 1.21
N ASP A 57 15.69 -2.81 1.44
CA ASP A 57 15.57 -1.91 2.58
C ASP A 57 15.18 -0.50 2.09
N PRO A 58 13.95 -0.03 2.35
CA PRO A 58 13.50 1.31 2.00
C PRO A 58 14.01 2.39 2.96
N GLY A 59 14.76 2.04 4.00
CA GLY A 59 15.24 2.97 5.02
C GLY A 59 14.16 3.40 6.03
N THR A 60 12.96 2.81 5.97
CA THR A 60 11.86 3.09 6.90
C THR A 60 11.65 1.93 7.85
N TYR A 61 11.46 2.25 9.13
CA TYR A 61 11.42 1.29 10.23
C TYR A 61 10.34 1.70 11.23
N GLU A 62 9.58 0.72 11.73
CA GLU A 62 8.47 0.95 12.64
C GLU A 62 8.65 0.15 13.92
N GLY A 63 9.03 0.84 15.00
CA GLY A 63 9.32 0.21 16.28
C GLY A 63 10.43 -0.86 16.21
N GLY A 64 11.40 -0.66 15.30
CA GLY A 64 12.51 -1.57 15.02
C GLY A 64 12.25 -2.57 13.88
N ASP A 65 11.01 -2.67 13.38
CA ASP A 65 10.67 -3.58 12.28
C ASP A 65 10.89 -2.90 10.92
N ALA A 66 11.65 -3.55 10.04
CA ALA A 66 11.85 -3.13 8.65
C ALA A 66 10.85 -3.81 7.70
N LYS A 67 10.89 -3.43 6.42
CA LYS A 67 10.19 -4.13 5.34
C LYS A 67 10.59 -5.62 5.31
N PRO A 68 9.63 -6.56 5.38
CA PRO A 68 9.95 -7.98 5.27
C PRO A 68 10.21 -8.39 3.82
N ALA A 69 11.06 -9.40 3.63
CA ALA A 69 11.35 -9.98 2.31
C ALA A 69 10.16 -10.73 1.70
N ASN A 70 9.28 -11.28 2.54
CA ASN A 70 8.11 -12.04 2.12
C ASN A 70 6.95 -11.90 3.12
N PRO A 71 5.71 -12.27 2.73
CA PRO A 71 4.53 -12.08 3.58
C PRO A 71 4.51 -12.91 4.87
N ALA A 72 5.32 -13.97 4.99
CA ALA A 72 5.42 -14.72 6.24
C ALA A 72 6.07 -13.89 7.36
N GLY A 73 6.89 -12.89 6.99
CA GLY A 73 7.51 -11.94 7.90
C GLY A 73 6.63 -10.73 8.27
N MET A 74 5.31 -10.79 8.04
CA MET A 74 4.40 -9.66 8.28
C MET A 74 4.50 -9.14 9.74
N ASN A 75 4.87 -7.85 9.85
CA ASN A 75 5.29 -7.17 11.08
C ASN A 75 4.70 -5.75 11.19
N ARG A 76 5.20 -4.91 12.12
CA ARG A 76 4.65 -3.55 12.33
C ARG A 76 4.85 -2.63 11.14
N TRP A 77 5.93 -2.79 10.38
CA TRP A 77 6.15 -2.03 9.15
C TRP A 77 5.02 -2.24 8.15
N CYS A 78 4.54 -3.48 8.00
CA CYS A 78 3.37 -3.77 7.16
C CYS A 78 2.11 -3.01 7.61
N SER A 79 1.90 -2.86 8.91
CA SER A 79 0.70 -2.17 9.43
C SER A 79 0.76 -0.64 9.35
N ARG A 80 1.95 -0.04 9.22
CA ARG A 80 2.15 1.42 9.33
C ARG A 80 2.73 2.08 8.10
N GLU A 81 3.60 1.38 7.38
CA GLU A 81 4.41 1.96 6.31
C GLU A 81 4.16 1.32 4.95
N CYS A 82 3.85 0.03 4.89
CA CYS A 82 3.58 -0.64 3.62
C CYS A 82 2.30 -0.11 2.96
N GLU A 83 2.41 0.39 1.73
CA GLU A 83 1.29 0.96 0.98
C GLU A 83 0.34 -0.10 0.39
N ARG A 84 0.78 -1.36 0.39
CA ARG A 84 0.06 -2.51 -0.17
C ARG A 84 -0.72 -3.31 0.88
N SER A 85 -0.59 -2.93 2.14
CA SER A 85 -1.36 -3.52 3.23
C SER A 85 -2.38 -2.55 3.78
N SER A 86 -3.42 -3.13 4.36
CA SER A 86 -4.46 -2.37 5.02
C SER A 86 -4.99 -3.17 6.22
N ILE A 87 -5.59 -2.43 7.14
CA ILE A 87 -6.18 -2.98 8.35
C ILE A 87 -7.69 -3.02 8.16
N PHE A 88 -8.29 -4.16 8.47
CA PHE A 88 -9.72 -4.42 8.35
C PHE A 88 -10.26 -4.89 9.69
N GLU A 89 -11.52 -4.59 9.98
CA GLU A 89 -12.17 -5.10 11.17
C GLU A 89 -12.26 -6.63 11.14
N PHE A 90 -12.30 -7.25 12.32
CA PHE A 90 -12.40 -8.70 12.42
C PHE A 90 -13.70 -9.20 11.77
N GLY A 91 -13.58 -10.13 10.82
CA GLY A 91 -14.72 -10.71 10.09
C GLY A 91 -15.25 -9.86 8.92
N GLN A 92 -14.67 -8.68 8.66
CA GLN A 92 -15.02 -7.88 7.49
C GLN A 92 -14.39 -8.46 6.21
N GLU A 93 -15.07 -8.28 5.07
CA GLU A 93 -14.50 -8.57 3.76
C GLU A 93 -13.25 -7.71 3.50
N VAL A 94 -12.19 -8.37 3.04
CA VAL A 94 -10.91 -7.73 2.73
C VAL A 94 -10.89 -7.33 1.26
N LYS A 95 -11.10 -6.05 0.96
CA LYS A 95 -10.87 -5.46 -0.37
C LYS A 95 -9.59 -4.64 -0.35
N LEU A 96 -8.53 -5.18 -0.97
CA LEU A 96 -7.25 -4.50 -1.10
C LEU A 96 -7.25 -3.52 -2.29
N ARG A 97 -6.42 -2.49 -2.20
CA ARG A 97 -6.16 -1.57 -3.31
C ARG A 97 -5.47 -2.30 -4.45
N ASP A 98 -5.93 -2.10 -5.68
CA ASP A 98 -5.27 -2.61 -6.86
C ASP A 98 -4.15 -1.67 -7.32
N PHE A 99 -2.95 -2.23 -7.48
CA PHE A 99 -1.76 -1.55 -8.02
C PHE A 99 -1.40 -2.04 -9.42
N SER A 100 -2.24 -2.87 -10.04
CA SER A 100 -2.13 -3.20 -11.47
C SER A 100 -2.34 -1.97 -12.36
N GLN A 101 -3.11 -1.01 -11.85
CA GLN A 101 -3.35 0.30 -12.44
C GLN A 101 -2.85 1.42 -11.53
N ARG A 102 -2.87 2.66 -12.04
CA ARG A 102 -2.52 3.83 -11.24
C ARG A 102 -3.58 4.07 -10.17
N SER A 103 -3.13 4.37 -8.96
CA SER A 103 -4.03 4.66 -7.84
C SER A 103 -4.01 6.16 -7.53
N TYR A 104 -5.14 6.81 -7.74
CA TYR A 104 -5.33 8.25 -7.62
C TYR A 104 -5.68 8.65 -6.19
N ASN A 105 -5.11 9.74 -5.69
CA ASN A 105 -5.52 10.29 -4.40
C ASN A 105 -6.83 11.08 -4.48
N GLN A 106 -7.14 11.67 -5.64
CA GLN A 106 -8.36 12.43 -5.93
C GLN A 106 -9.19 11.75 -7.06
N PRO A 107 -9.74 10.54 -6.85
CA PRO A 107 -10.41 9.78 -7.92
C PRO A 107 -11.62 10.48 -8.54
N TRP A 108 -12.28 11.39 -7.82
CA TRP A 108 -13.43 12.16 -8.33
C TRP A 108 -13.05 13.14 -9.45
N LYS A 109 -11.78 13.54 -9.56
CA LYS A 109 -11.28 14.35 -10.69
C LYS A 109 -10.99 13.51 -11.94
N HIS A 110 -10.81 12.21 -11.75
CA HIS A 110 -10.37 11.27 -12.78
C HIS A 110 -11.38 10.15 -13.00
N ALA A 111 -12.68 10.45 -12.93
CA ALA A 111 -13.75 9.45 -12.92
C ALA A 111 -13.73 8.46 -14.11
N GLU A 112 -13.29 8.91 -15.29
CA GLU A 112 -13.11 8.04 -16.48
C GLU A 112 -11.95 7.04 -16.33
N ALA A 113 -10.92 7.38 -15.54
CA ALA A 113 -9.78 6.51 -15.24
C ALA A 113 -9.96 5.72 -13.93
N ALA A 114 -10.76 6.22 -12.98
CA ALA A 114 -11.02 5.62 -11.68
C ALA A 114 -12.11 4.54 -11.70
N SER A 115 -12.96 4.51 -12.73
CA SER A 115 -14.06 3.55 -12.90
C SER A 115 -13.62 2.12 -13.26
N GLN A 116 -12.32 1.85 -13.34
CA GLN A 116 -11.75 0.51 -13.54
C GLN A 116 -11.20 -0.13 -12.25
N GLN A 117 -11.51 0.42 -11.05
CA GLN A 117 -11.01 0.00 -9.73
C GLN A 117 -12.00 -0.81 -8.88
#